data_AF-A0A660TJT2-F1
#
_entry.id   AF-A0A660TJT2-F1
#
_cell.length_a   1.000
_cell.length_b   1.000
_cell.length_c   1.000
_cell.angle_alpha   90.00
_cell.angle_beta   90.00
_cell.angle_gamma   90.00
#
_symmetry.space_group_name_H-M   'P 1'
#
loop_
_entity.id
_entity.type
_entity.pdbx_description
1 polymer ?
#
loop_
_entity_poly.entity_id
_entity_poly.type
_entity_poly.pdbx_seq_one_letter_code
_entity_poly.pdbx_strand_id
1 'polypeptide(L)'
;MGQTLLSHLILHNLIQEWLNQRGFSLKRFIGQKRDYLKERILALKIAGLDVDRNGVQLLPLAYRKVIKIFDKYPKKKIVIHNSDLLASSLDEDKAHVKFLRPLFQLRDYLQKHFSKEEVFDFYVHGSLSTMDYVEGYSDLDTLVIVRKEVIEDPKWLIEFKRRLARSRTFLYLVDPLQHHGHFVITEYDMKAYPEPFFPLELFKFTTRLTDFSNNLTFYVREATAELGYIFKFWIEYFSNPYKYGFRKNDAFSIKQFIQSVLLMPTIYYQFKTGKYLYKKYALKLAKSDFDVKTWSIVEKASKVRQNCLFKSYYPYWLRKIVGLYCHPALLHLIHRKFDRNNAQRMLTIMGPNMLNDALGLIKQMLEKINDDRG
;
A
#
# COMPACT_ATOMS: atom_id res chain seq x y z
N MET A 1 -8.88 -22.28 11.72
CA MET A 1 -9.46 -21.04 11.12
C MET A 1 -8.39 -19.99 10.81
N GLY A 2 -7.59 -19.55 11.79
CA GLY A 2 -6.57 -18.51 11.58
C GLY A 2 -5.52 -18.80 10.50
N GLN A 3 -5.07 -20.06 10.34
CA GLN A 3 -4.07 -20.42 9.34
C GLN A 3 -4.55 -20.20 7.88
N THR A 4 -5.81 -20.47 7.58
CA THR A 4 -6.35 -20.28 6.22
C THR A 4 -6.53 -18.80 5.86
N LEU A 5 -7.01 -18.00 6.82
CA LEU A 5 -7.14 -16.54 6.67
C LEU A 5 -5.77 -15.91 6.41
N LEU A 6 -4.76 -16.35 7.16
CA LEU A 6 -3.38 -15.95 6.97
C LEU A 6 -2.84 -16.31 5.58
N SER A 7 -3.15 -17.50 5.05
CA SER A 7 -2.73 -17.90 3.69
C SER A 7 -3.25 -16.97 2.60
N HIS A 8 -4.44 -16.38 2.75
CA HIS A 8 -4.97 -15.41 1.79
C HIS A 8 -4.23 -14.08 1.85
N LEU A 9 -4.05 -13.53 3.05
CA LEU A 9 -3.27 -12.31 3.23
C LEU A 9 -1.83 -12.50 2.73
N ILE A 10 -1.25 -13.68 2.93
CA ILE A 10 0.06 -14.04 2.39
C ILE A 10 0.02 -14.02 0.86
N LEU A 11 -0.90 -14.76 0.24
CA LEU A 11 -0.99 -14.89 -1.22
C LEU A 11 -1.23 -13.53 -1.88
N HIS A 12 -2.13 -12.73 -1.30
CA HIS A 12 -2.41 -11.38 -1.72
C HIS A 12 -1.16 -10.50 -1.68
N ASN A 13 -0.47 -10.45 -0.53
CA ASN A 13 0.77 -9.68 -0.39
C ASN A 13 1.84 -10.15 -1.38
N LEU A 14 1.94 -11.45 -1.67
CA LEU A 14 2.88 -11.97 -2.66
C LEU A 14 2.56 -11.48 -4.08
N ILE A 15 1.28 -11.43 -4.47
CA ILE A 15 0.87 -10.85 -5.75
C ILE A 15 1.15 -9.37 -5.78
N GLN A 16 0.75 -8.62 -4.76
CA GLN A 16 0.97 -7.18 -4.73
C GLN A 16 2.47 -6.89 -4.80
N GLU A 17 3.29 -7.58 -4.01
CA GLU A 17 4.74 -7.44 -4.08
C GLU A 17 5.28 -7.83 -5.47
N TRP A 18 4.80 -8.92 -6.06
CA TRP A 18 5.27 -9.37 -7.37
C TRP A 18 4.87 -8.43 -8.51
N LEU A 19 3.64 -7.94 -8.54
CA LEU A 19 3.15 -6.94 -9.49
C LEU A 19 3.93 -5.64 -9.33
N ASN A 20 4.27 -5.27 -8.10
CA ASN A 20 5.06 -4.08 -7.79
C ASN A 20 6.58 -4.31 -7.86
N GLN A 21 7.06 -5.50 -8.24
CA GLN A 21 8.49 -5.77 -8.30
C GLN A 21 9.14 -5.36 -9.62
N ARG A 22 10.40 -4.96 -9.49
CA ARG A 22 11.27 -4.41 -10.55
C ARG A 22 11.79 -5.51 -11.47
N GLY A 23 11.08 -5.88 -12.54
CA GLY A 23 11.66 -6.66 -13.65
C GLY A 23 12.38 -7.99 -13.30
N PHE A 24 12.26 -8.49 -12.07
CA PHE A 24 12.97 -9.68 -11.60
C PHE A 24 12.12 -10.93 -11.83
N SER A 25 12.77 -12.03 -12.20
CA SER A 25 12.14 -13.34 -12.21
C SER A 25 11.68 -13.69 -10.78
N LEU A 26 10.50 -14.32 -10.67
CA LEU A 26 9.94 -14.78 -9.41
C LEU A 26 10.95 -15.63 -8.61
N LYS A 27 11.85 -16.35 -9.31
CA LYS A 27 12.97 -17.10 -8.75
C LYS A 27 13.91 -16.25 -7.87
N ARG A 28 14.33 -15.06 -8.32
CA ARG A 28 15.25 -14.21 -7.55
C ARG A 28 14.55 -13.55 -6.37
N PHE A 29 13.27 -13.23 -6.53
CA PHE A 29 12.42 -12.78 -5.42
C PHE A 29 12.30 -13.85 -4.34
N ILE A 30 11.97 -15.09 -4.74
CA ILE A 30 11.88 -16.22 -3.83
C ILE A 30 13.22 -16.46 -3.11
N GLY A 31 14.34 -16.32 -3.83
CA GLY A 31 15.68 -16.44 -3.25
C GLY A 31 16.02 -15.35 -2.23
N GLN A 32 15.76 -14.07 -2.54
CA GLN A 32 16.06 -12.94 -1.63
C GLN A 32 15.19 -12.93 -0.38
N LYS A 33 13.96 -13.43 -0.53
CA LYS A 33 13.00 -13.54 0.56
C LYS A 33 12.93 -14.96 1.10
N ARG A 34 13.90 -15.83 0.83
CA ARG A 34 13.79 -17.27 1.11
C ARG A 34 13.42 -17.56 2.56
N ASP A 35 13.99 -16.85 3.53
CA ASP A 35 13.64 -17.08 4.95
C ASP A 35 12.27 -16.50 5.32
N TYR A 36 11.93 -15.31 4.80
CA TYR A 36 10.57 -14.73 4.89
C TYR A 36 9.51 -15.61 4.20
N LEU A 37 9.90 -16.29 3.12
CA LEU A 37 9.06 -17.16 2.32
C LEU A 37 9.08 -18.60 2.80
N LYS A 38 10.06 -19.07 3.57
CA LYS A 38 10.07 -20.47 4.06
C LYS A 38 8.82 -20.73 4.90
N GLU A 39 8.47 -19.82 5.80
CA GLU A 39 7.26 -19.91 6.63
C GLU A 39 5.97 -19.77 5.79
N ARG A 40 5.99 -18.90 4.77
CA ARG A 40 4.84 -18.64 3.89
C ARG A 40 4.65 -19.71 2.79
N ILE A 41 5.73 -20.26 2.26
CA ILE A 41 5.78 -21.41 1.35
C ILE A 41 5.39 -22.66 2.11
N LEU A 42 5.77 -22.80 3.40
CA LEU A 42 5.24 -23.86 4.24
C LEU A 42 3.71 -23.74 4.37
N ALA A 43 3.17 -22.53 4.57
CA ALA A 43 1.72 -22.32 4.56
C ALA A 43 1.06 -22.65 3.20
N LEU A 44 1.72 -22.34 2.07
CA LEU A 44 1.27 -22.72 0.73
C LEU A 44 1.38 -24.24 0.49
N LYS A 45 2.42 -24.89 0.98
CA LYS A 45 2.60 -26.36 0.93
C LYS A 45 1.56 -27.08 1.79
N ILE A 46 1.25 -26.55 2.97
CA ILE A 46 0.13 -27.02 3.82
C ILE A 46 -1.20 -26.87 3.08
N ALA A 47 -1.36 -25.82 2.25
CA ALA A 47 -2.51 -25.67 1.37
C ALA A 47 -2.46 -26.54 0.09
N GLY A 48 -1.48 -27.46 -0.02
CA GLY A 48 -1.32 -28.35 -1.16
C GLY A 48 -0.92 -27.63 -2.45
N LEU A 49 -0.17 -26.54 -2.35
CA LEU A 49 0.37 -25.78 -3.49
C LEU A 49 1.88 -25.97 -3.52
N ASP A 50 2.36 -26.86 -4.38
CA ASP A 50 3.80 -27.01 -4.63
C ASP A 50 4.25 -25.92 -5.61
N VAL A 51 4.79 -24.82 -5.08
CA VAL A 51 5.25 -23.68 -5.88
C VAL A 51 6.61 -24.03 -6.49
N ASP A 52 6.60 -24.69 -7.64
CA ASP A 52 7.81 -25.03 -8.40
C ASP A 52 8.52 -23.79 -9.01
N ARG A 53 9.64 -24.03 -9.69
CA ARG A 53 10.51 -23.01 -10.33
C ARG A 53 9.80 -22.11 -11.36
N ASN A 54 8.60 -22.46 -11.82
CA ASN A 54 7.76 -21.75 -12.79
C ASN A 54 6.60 -20.97 -12.16
N GLY A 55 6.65 -20.71 -10.84
CA GLY A 55 5.54 -20.27 -9.96
C GLY A 55 4.55 -19.18 -10.40
N VAL A 56 4.75 -18.48 -11.53
CA VAL A 56 3.68 -17.68 -12.18
C VAL A 56 2.55 -18.56 -12.67
N GLN A 57 2.84 -19.75 -13.22
CA GLN A 57 1.81 -20.68 -13.72
C GLN A 57 0.90 -21.23 -12.61
N LEU A 58 1.37 -21.18 -11.36
CA LEU A 58 0.65 -21.74 -10.21
C LEU A 58 -0.19 -20.69 -9.46
N LEU A 59 0.01 -19.40 -9.73
CA LEU A 59 -0.78 -18.32 -9.12
C LEU A 59 -2.29 -18.48 -9.36
N PRO A 60 -2.79 -18.75 -10.60
CA PRO A 60 -4.21 -19.00 -10.83
C PRO A 60 -4.75 -20.15 -9.97
N LEU A 61 -3.99 -21.25 -9.90
CA LEU A 61 -4.38 -22.44 -9.15
C LEU A 61 -4.43 -22.15 -7.64
N ALA A 62 -3.45 -21.41 -7.14
CA ALA A 62 -3.39 -20.96 -5.75
C ALA A 62 -4.60 -20.11 -5.37
N TYR A 63 -4.94 -19.12 -6.21
CA TYR A 63 -6.12 -18.28 -6.00
C TYR A 63 -7.41 -19.09 -5.97
N ARG A 64 -7.62 -19.95 -6.97
CA ARG A 64 -8.82 -20.81 -7.03
C ARG A 64 -8.95 -21.69 -5.80
N LYS A 65 -7.86 -22.28 -5.29
CA LYS A 65 -7.90 -23.08 -4.07
C LYS A 65 -8.23 -22.22 -2.84
N VAL A 66 -7.56 -21.09 -2.67
CA VAL A 66 -7.76 -20.20 -1.52
C VAL A 66 -9.20 -19.67 -1.47
N ILE A 67 -9.77 -19.25 -2.59
CA ILE A 67 -11.15 -18.74 -2.67
C ILE A 67 -12.18 -19.80 -2.34
N LYS A 68 -12.01 -21.03 -2.86
CA LYS A 68 -12.91 -22.15 -2.54
C LYS A 68 -12.99 -22.41 -1.04
N ILE A 69 -11.90 -22.14 -0.30
CA ILE A 69 -11.94 -22.27 1.14
C ILE A 69 -12.82 -21.16 1.74
N PHE A 70 -12.75 -19.94 1.22
CA PHE A 70 -13.56 -18.83 1.70
C PHE A 70 -15.05 -18.93 1.41
N ASP A 71 -15.47 -19.67 0.38
CA ASP A 71 -16.89 -19.85 0.05
C ASP A 71 -17.71 -20.45 1.19
N LYS A 72 -17.06 -21.09 2.17
CA LYS A 72 -17.69 -21.66 3.36
C LYS A 72 -17.91 -20.68 4.51
N TYR A 73 -17.36 -19.48 4.46
CA TYR A 73 -17.39 -18.54 5.58
C TYR A 73 -18.52 -17.52 5.42
N PRO A 74 -19.10 -17.04 6.54
CA PRO A 74 -20.04 -15.92 6.50
C PRO A 74 -19.40 -14.68 5.88
N LYS A 75 -20.14 -14.02 4.99
CA LYS A 75 -19.68 -12.81 4.30
C LYS A 75 -20.81 -11.79 4.26
N LYS A 76 -20.48 -10.52 4.44
CA LYS A 76 -21.39 -9.40 4.21
C LYS A 76 -21.17 -8.88 2.79
N LYS A 77 -22.24 -8.84 1.99
CA LYS A 77 -22.20 -8.19 0.68
C LYS A 77 -22.24 -6.67 0.87
N ILE A 78 -21.29 -5.97 0.26
CA ILE A 78 -21.23 -4.51 0.19
C ILE A 78 -21.13 -4.13 -1.28
N VAL A 79 -22.00 -3.22 -1.71
CA VAL A 79 -21.98 -2.66 -3.06
C VAL A 79 -21.55 -1.21 -2.95
N ILE A 80 -20.61 -0.80 -3.78
CA ILE A 80 -20.16 0.59 -3.89
C ILE A 80 -20.62 1.08 -5.25
N HIS A 81 -21.51 2.08 -5.23
CA HIS A 81 -22.05 2.67 -6.43
C HIS A 81 -21.13 3.79 -6.92
N ASN A 82 -21.16 4.06 -8.22
CA ASN A 82 -20.38 5.16 -8.79
C ASN A 82 -20.73 6.53 -8.15
N SER A 83 -21.97 6.71 -7.70
CA SER A 83 -22.43 7.91 -7.00
C SER A 83 -21.78 8.11 -5.62
N ASP A 84 -21.20 7.06 -5.04
CA ASP A 84 -20.59 7.11 -3.71
C ASP A 84 -19.13 7.58 -3.76
N LEU A 85 -18.55 7.65 -4.97
CA LEU A 85 -17.19 8.10 -5.20
C LEU A 85 -17.16 9.64 -5.22
N LEU A 86 -15.99 10.24 -4.95
CA LEU A 86 -15.84 11.67 -5.22
C LEU A 86 -16.04 11.88 -6.72
N ALA A 87 -16.96 12.79 -7.08
CA ALA A 87 -16.99 13.36 -8.41
C ALA A 87 -15.56 13.82 -8.76
N SER A 88 -15.13 13.66 -10.01
CA SER A 88 -13.78 14.01 -10.42
C SER A 88 -13.55 15.52 -10.25
N SER A 89 -13.20 15.97 -9.05
CA SER A 89 -12.83 17.35 -8.73
C SER A 89 -11.42 17.68 -9.24
N LEU A 90 -10.86 16.82 -10.10
CA LEU A 90 -9.67 17.12 -10.87
C LEU A 90 -10.04 18.05 -12.03
N ASP A 91 -10.67 19.17 -11.71
CA ASP A 91 -10.79 20.28 -12.63
C ASP A 91 -9.39 20.81 -12.91
N GLU A 92 -9.08 21.05 -14.18
CA GLU A 92 -7.76 21.50 -14.65
C GLU A 92 -7.48 22.98 -14.30
N ASP A 93 -7.96 23.45 -13.15
CA ASP A 93 -7.90 24.86 -12.79
C ASP A 93 -6.48 25.27 -12.35
N LYS A 94 -6.02 26.40 -12.90
CA LYS A 94 -4.64 26.60 -13.38
C LYS A 94 -3.52 26.65 -12.32
N ALA A 95 -3.84 26.79 -11.04
CA ALA A 95 -2.83 26.98 -9.98
C ALA A 95 -2.19 25.66 -9.47
N HIS A 96 -2.94 24.55 -9.45
CA HIS A 96 -2.44 23.24 -8.98
C HIS A 96 -1.90 22.34 -10.12
N VAL A 97 -2.10 22.77 -11.37
CA VAL A 97 -1.86 21.94 -12.58
C VAL A 97 -0.43 21.45 -12.69
N LYS A 98 0.58 22.23 -12.26
CA LYS A 98 1.98 21.82 -12.46
C LYS A 98 2.38 20.63 -11.58
N PHE A 99 2.01 20.64 -10.30
CA PHE A 99 2.31 19.54 -9.39
C PHE A 99 1.48 18.30 -9.72
N LEU A 100 0.20 18.49 -10.08
CA LEU A 100 -0.72 17.40 -10.43
C LEU A 100 -0.55 16.89 -11.87
N ARG A 101 0.31 17.51 -12.69
CA ARG A 101 0.60 17.06 -14.07
C ARG A 101 0.89 15.56 -14.20
N PRO A 102 1.68 14.91 -13.32
CA PRO A 102 1.90 13.46 -13.42
C PRO A 102 0.63 12.64 -13.21
N LEU A 103 -0.32 13.14 -12.42
CA LEU A 103 -1.59 12.46 -12.19
C LEU A 103 -2.45 12.46 -13.45
N PHE A 104 -2.57 13.60 -14.14
CA PHE A 104 -3.27 13.66 -15.43
C PHE A 104 -2.57 12.77 -16.48
N GLN A 105 -1.24 12.77 -16.51
CA GLN A 105 -0.49 11.89 -17.41
C GLN A 105 -0.63 10.40 -17.06
N LEU A 106 -0.83 10.07 -15.78
CA LEU A 106 -1.18 8.72 -15.36
C LEU A 106 -2.56 8.35 -15.92
N ARG A 107 -3.58 9.21 -15.76
CA ARG A 107 -4.92 9.01 -16.32
C ARG A 107 -4.84 8.71 -17.82
N ASP A 108 -4.17 9.56 -18.60
CA ASP A 108 -4.02 9.39 -20.05
C ASP A 108 -3.29 8.09 -20.40
N TYR A 109 -2.24 7.74 -19.64
CA TYR A 109 -1.53 6.48 -19.81
C TYR A 109 -2.45 5.28 -19.55
N LEU A 110 -3.27 5.35 -18.50
CA LEU A 110 -4.17 4.27 -18.13
C LEU A 110 -5.23 4.02 -19.21
N GLN A 111 -5.88 5.08 -19.69
CA GLN A 111 -6.87 5.00 -20.78
C GLN A 111 -6.25 4.46 -22.08
N LYS A 112 -5.00 4.80 -22.37
CA LYS A 112 -4.29 4.33 -23.57
C LYS A 112 -3.84 2.88 -23.49
N HIS A 113 -3.45 2.42 -22.30
CA HIS A 113 -2.71 1.17 -22.15
C HIS A 113 -3.45 0.07 -21.42
N PHE A 114 -4.66 0.30 -20.90
CA PHE A 114 -5.46 -0.74 -20.25
C PHE A 114 -6.90 -0.71 -20.77
N SER A 115 -7.51 -1.89 -20.86
CA SER A 115 -8.91 -2.03 -21.26
C SER A 115 -9.80 -2.49 -20.09
N LYS A 116 -11.12 -2.43 -20.28
CA LYS A 116 -12.13 -2.86 -19.30
C LYS A 116 -12.13 -4.38 -19.05
N GLU A 117 -11.58 -5.14 -20.01
CA GLU A 117 -11.33 -6.59 -19.91
C GLU A 117 -10.12 -6.91 -19.02
N GLU A 118 -9.25 -5.93 -18.76
CA GLU A 118 -8.06 -6.10 -17.93
C GLU A 118 -8.24 -5.53 -16.52
N VAL A 119 -8.86 -4.35 -16.46
CA VAL A 119 -9.01 -3.55 -15.27
C VAL A 119 -10.49 -3.31 -15.06
N PHE A 120 -10.98 -3.69 -13.88
CA PHE A 120 -12.31 -3.34 -13.44
C PHE A 120 -12.40 -1.83 -13.24
N ASP A 121 -11.40 -1.27 -12.54
CA ASP A 121 -11.29 0.16 -12.30
C ASP A 121 -9.91 0.58 -11.77
N PHE A 122 -9.62 1.88 -11.82
CA PHE A 122 -8.41 2.49 -11.29
C PHE A 122 -8.75 3.78 -10.53
N TYR A 123 -8.17 3.95 -9.34
CA TYR A 123 -8.45 5.06 -8.45
C TYR A 123 -7.16 5.72 -7.94
N VAL A 124 -7.26 7.01 -7.66
CA VAL A 124 -6.41 7.72 -6.69
C VAL A 124 -7.11 7.68 -5.34
N HIS A 125 -6.35 7.53 -4.27
CA HIS A 125 -6.87 7.67 -2.92
C HIS A 125 -5.96 8.55 -2.06
N GLY A 126 -6.33 8.74 -0.80
CA GLY A 126 -5.51 9.50 0.14
C GLY A 126 -5.50 11.00 -0.16
N SER A 127 -4.38 11.65 0.16
CA SER A 127 -4.34 13.12 0.21
C SER A 127 -4.37 13.80 -1.15
N LEU A 128 -3.97 13.11 -2.23
CA LEU A 128 -4.09 13.67 -3.58
C LEU A 128 -5.52 13.63 -4.08
N SER A 129 -6.30 12.60 -3.73
CA SER A 129 -7.72 12.53 -4.08
C SER A 129 -8.56 13.54 -3.29
N THR A 130 -8.25 13.70 -2.00
CA THR A 130 -8.96 14.64 -1.11
C THR A 130 -8.38 16.06 -1.12
N MET A 131 -7.40 16.34 -1.98
CA MET A 131 -6.72 17.64 -2.14
C MET A 131 -6.08 18.20 -0.86
N ASP A 132 -5.84 17.37 0.17
CA ASP A 132 -5.14 17.74 1.42
C ASP A 132 -3.67 17.28 1.45
N TYR A 133 -3.05 17.23 0.27
CA TYR A 133 -1.67 16.82 0.08
C TYR A 133 -0.66 17.88 0.52
N VAL A 134 0.54 17.40 0.85
CA VAL A 134 1.73 18.24 1.08
C VAL A 134 2.65 18.06 -0.12
N GLU A 135 2.81 19.10 -0.92
CA GLU A 135 3.67 19.10 -2.11
C GLU A 135 5.11 18.73 -1.74
N GLY A 136 5.69 17.79 -2.51
CA GLY A 136 7.03 17.28 -2.24
C GLY A 136 7.11 16.37 -1.01
N TYR A 137 6.01 15.93 -0.41
CA TYR A 137 6.06 14.87 0.62
C TYR A 137 5.02 13.79 0.41
N SER A 138 3.80 14.15 0.00
CA SER A 138 2.72 13.17 -0.12
C SER A 138 2.89 12.30 -1.35
N ASP A 139 2.68 10.99 -1.18
CA ASP A 139 2.76 9.99 -2.23
C ASP A 139 1.53 10.07 -3.14
N LEU A 140 1.69 9.67 -4.41
CA LEU A 140 0.55 9.37 -5.28
C LEU A 140 0.04 7.96 -4.97
N ASP A 141 -0.87 7.90 -4.01
CA ASP A 141 -1.55 6.68 -3.58
C ASP A 141 -2.61 6.26 -4.61
N THR A 142 -2.51 5.03 -5.10
CA THR A 142 -3.37 4.54 -6.18
C THR A 142 -3.80 3.11 -5.94
N LEU A 143 -4.99 2.78 -6.42
CA LEU A 143 -5.61 1.46 -6.33
C LEU A 143 -6.03 1.00 -7.72
N VAL A 144 -5.67 -0.22 -8.11
CA VAL A 144 -6.17 -0.89 -9.31
C VAL A 144 -6.94 -2.14 -8.93
N ILE A 145 -8.11 -2.31 -9.54
CA ILE A 145 -8.91 -3.54 -9.42
C ILE A 145 -8.73 -4.35 -10.71
N VAL A 146 -8.07 -5.49 -10.61
CA VAL A 146 -7.66 -6.33 -11.74
C VAL A 146 -8.68 -7.44 -11.98
N ARG A 147 -9.03 -7.63 -13.25
CA ARG A 147 -9.92 -8.70 -13.70
C ARG A 147 -9.31 -10.08 -13.46
N LYS A 148 -10.14 -11.06 -13.09
CA LYS A 148 -9.66 -12.43 -12.83
C LYS A 148 -9.03 -13.05 -14.09
N GLU A 149 -9.49 -12.69 -15.28
CA GLU A 149 -9.00 -13.21 -16.56
C GLU A 149 -7.50 -12.91 -16.74
N VAL A 150 -7.07 -11.71 -16.34
CA VAL A 150 -5.65 -11.32 -16.33
C VAL A 150 -4.85 -12.19 -15.37
N ILE A 151 -5.40 -12.51 -14.19
CA ILE A 151 -4.72 -13.35 -13.21
C ILE A 151 -4.65 -14.81 -13.68
N GLU A 152 -5.65 -15.28 -14.42
CA GLU A 152 -5.78 -16.66 -14.88
C GLU A 152 -4.88 -16.99 -16.08
N ASP A 153 -4.51 -16.01 -16.90
CA ASP A 153 -3.59 -16.18 -18.03
C ASP A 153 -2.18 -15.65 -17.67
N PRO A 154 -1.17 -16.55 -17.50
CA PRO A 154 0.20 -16.14 -17.19
C PRO A 154 0.84 -15.18 -18.20
N LYS A 155 0.55 -15.32 -19.50
CA LYS A 155 1.10 -14.43 -20.53
C LYS A 155 0.47 -13.05 -20.40
N TRP A 156 -0.85 -13.00 -20.23
CA TRP A 156 -1.58 -11.76 -20.01
C TRP A 156 -1.11 -11.05 -18.74
N LEU A 157 -0.97 -11.80 -17.64
CA LEU A 157 -0.47 -11.30 -16.36
C LEU A 157 0.91 -10.66 -16.46
N ILE A 158 1.84 -11.28 -17.22
CA ILE A 158 3.19 -10.74 -17.43
C ILE A 158 3.12 -9.42 -18.20
N GLU A 159 2.30 -9.34 -19.24
CA GLU A 159 2.19 -8.11 -20.03
C GLU A 159 1.48 -6.99 -19.27
N PHE A 160 0.43 -7.33 -18.53
CA PHE A 160 -0.23 -6.42 -17.58
C PHE A 160 0.78 -5.87 -16.56
N LYS A 161 1.56 -6.75 -15.92
CA LYS A 161 2.61 -6.35 -14.97
C LYS A 161 3.62 -5.38 -15.59
N ARG A 162 4.05 -5.59 -16.83
CA ARG A 162 5.01 -4.68 -17.48
C ARG A 162 4.42 -3.28 -17.67
N ARG A 163 3.18 -3.18 -18.12
CA ARG A 163 2.48 -1.90 -18.28
C ARG A 163 2.21 -1.21 -16.94
N LEU A 164 1.80 -1.98 -15.91
CA LEU A 164 1.58 -1.47 -14.55
C LEU A 164 2.90 -1.07 -13.87
N ALA A 165 3.99 -1.78 -14.15
CA ALA A 165 5.30 -1.38 -13.66
C ALA A 165 5.72 -0.02 -14.26
N ARG A 166 5.50 0.19 -15.57
CA ARG A 166 5.82 1.44 -16.26
C ARG A 166 5.01 2.63 -15.77
N SER A 167 3.72 2.46 -15.42
CA SER A 167 2.88 3.55 -14.88
C SER A 167 3.41 4.10 -13.55
N ARG A 168 4.21 3.35 -12.80
CA ARG A 168 4.89 3.86 -11.59
C ARG A 168 5.86 5.01 -11.86
N THR A 169 6.21 5.26 -13.11
CA THR A 169 6.92 6.50 -13.48
C THR A 169 6.19 7.71 -12.93
N PHE A 170 4.87 7.77 -13.09
CA PHE A 170 4.07 8.92 -12.68
C PHE A 170 4.03 9.10 -11.17
N LEU A 171 4.04 8.00 -10.42
CA LEU A 171 4.16 8.00 -8.96
C LEU A 171 5.48 8.65 -8.51
N TYR A 172 6.61 8.21 -9.10
CA TYR A 172 7.92 8.81 -8.81
C TYR A 172 8.10 10.23 -9.35
N LEU A 173 7.25 10.66 -10.28
CA LEU A 173 7.24 12.02 -10.77
C LEU A 173 6.58 12.98 -9.76
N VAL A 174 5.55 12.51 -9.03
CA VAL A 174 4.92 13.22 -7.90
C VAL A 174 5.86 13.22 -6.70
N ASP A 175 6.28 12.04 -6.25
CA ASP A 175 7.14 11.89 -5.10
C ASP A 175 8.36 11.01 -5.41
N PRO A 176 9.57 11.59 -5.47
CA PRO A 176 10.82 10.86 -5.67
C PRO A 176 11.05 9.70 -4.69
N LEU A 177 10.58 9.84 -3.46
CA LEU A 177 10.76 8.86 -2.39
C LEU A 177 9.53 7.98 -2.18
N GLN A 178 8.66 7.86 -3.19
CA GLN A 178 7.43 7.09 -3.06
C GLN A 178 7.73 5.66 -2.62
N HIS A 179 7.09 5.26 -1.53
CA HIS A 179 7.36 4.00 -0.84
C HIS A 179 6.49 2.83 -1.30
N HIS A 180 5.35 3.13 -1.93
CA HIS A 180 4.43 2.11 -2.42
C HIS A 180 4.24 2.22 -3.94
N GLY A 181 4.03 1.06 -4.57
CA GLY A 181 3.55 1.01 -5.94
C GLY A 181 2.04 1.21 -5.99
N HIS A 182 1.41 0.64 -7.01
CA HIS A 182 -0.05 0.60 -7.06
C HIS A 182 -0.54 -0.42 -6.01
N PHE A 183 -1.54 -0.06 -5.21
CA PHE A 183 -2.34 -1.05 -4.49
C PHE A 183 -3.11 -1.86 -5.52
N VAL A 184 -3.15 -3.17 -5.33
CA VAL A 184 -3.82 -4.08 -6.27
C VAL A 184 -4.86 -4.85 -5.50
N ILE A 185 -6.10 -4.80 -5.97
CA ILE A 185 -7.17 -5.73 -5.59
C ILE A 185 -7.47 -6.55 -6.83
N THR A 186 -7.66 -7.85 -6.69
CA THR A 186 -8.14 -8.73 -7.76
C THR A 186 -9.62 -8.99 -7.57
N GLU A 187 -10.35 -9.31 -8.64
CA GLU A 187 -11.75 -9.77 -8.53
C GLU A 187 -11.91 -10.99 -7.60
N TYR A 188 -10.84 -11.75 -7.39
CA TYR A 188 -10.81 -12.82 -6.42
C TYR A 188 -10.81 -12.32 -4.97
N ASP A 189 -10.02 -11.29 -4.66
CA ASP A 189 -10.01 -10.68 -3.32
C ASP A 189 -11.42 -10.15 -2.96
N MET A 190 -12.15 -9.63 -3.96
CA MET A 190 -13.52 -9.12 -3.79
C MET A 190 -14.51 -10.20 -3.31
N LYS A 191 -14.25 -11.49 -3.52
CA LYS A 191 -15.12 -12.61 -3.08
C LYS A 191 -14.96 -12.99 -1.61
N ALA A 192 -13.93 -12.50 -0.94
CA ALA A 192 -13.62 -12.80 0.46
C ALA A 192 -12.74 -11.70 1.07
N TYR A 193 -13.25 -10.48 1.03
CA TYR A 193 -12.46 -9.27 1.19
C TYR A 193 -12.10 -8.98 2.65
N PRO A 194 -10.80 -8.88 3.00
CA PRO A 194 -10.37 -8.39 4.30
C PRO A 194 -10.28 -6.86 4.31
N GLU A 195 -11.17 -6.19 5.04
CA GLU A 195 -11.13 -4.72 5.16
C GLU A 195 -9.84 -4.11 5.73
N PRO A 196 -9.04 -4.80 6.59
CA PRO A 196 -7.73 -4.26 7.00
C PRO A 196 -6.77 -4.00 5.84
N PHE A 197 -6.99 -4.60 4.68
CA PHE A 197 -6.15 -4.41 3.51
C PHE A 197 -6.34 -3.02 2.88
N PHE A 198 -7.57 -2.69 2.52
CA PHE A 198 -7.97 -1.35 2.08
C PHE A 198 -9.43 -1.14 2.51
N PRO A 199 -9.69 -0.38 3.57
CA PRO A 199 -11.06 -0.19 4.04
C PRO A 199 -12.02 0.29 2.96
N LEU A 200 -13.20 -0.32 2.87
CA LEU A 200 -14.15 0.05 1.82
C LEU A 200 -14.70 1.47 2.01
N GLU A 201 -14.69 1.99 3.24
CA GLU A 201 -15.00 3.39 3.54
C GLU A 201 -14.08 4.38 2.79
N LEU A 202 -12.87 3.97 2.39
CA LEU A 202 -11.95 4.82 1.64
C LEU A 202 -12.46 5.16 0.24
N PHE A 203 -13.35 4.36 -0.36
CA PHE A 203 -13.92 4.65 -1.69
C PHE A 203 -14.70 5.98 -1.73
N LYS A 204 -15.24 6.44 -0.60
CA LYS A 204 -15.86 7.77 -0.49
C LYS A 204 -14.87 8.93 -0.64
N PHE A 205 -13.58 8.62 -0.55
CA PHE A 205 -12.46 9.55 -0.61
C PHE A 205 -11.51 9.20 -1.76
N THR A 206 -12.01 8.49 -2.78
CA THR A 206 -11.23 8.19 -3.98
C THR A 206 -11.73 8.95 -5.19
N THR A 207 -10.81 9.19 -6.12
CA THR A 207 -11.07 9.78 -7.43
C THR A 207 -10.79 8.72 -8.47
N ARG A 208 -11.78 8.44 -9.31
CA ARG A 208 -11.65 7.48 -10.42
C ARG A 208 -10.73 8.03 -11.51
N LEU A 209 -9.92 7.17 -12.11
CA LEU A 209 -9.01 7.51 -13.21
C LEU A 209 -9.36 6.84 -14.54
N THR A 210 -10.34 5.94 -14.55
CA THR A 210 -10.84 5.33 -15.79
C THR A 210 -12.31 5.67 -15.97
N ASP A 211 -12.78 5.63 -17.21
CA ASP A 211 -14.19 5.87 -17.55
C ASP A 211 -14.99 4.55 -17.57
N PHE A 212 -14.46 3.50 -16.93
CA PHE A 212 -15.08 2.18 -16.91
C PHE A 212 -16.21 2.20 -15.89
N SER A 213 -17.45 2.47 -16.30
CA SER A 213 -18.60 2.70 -15.41
C SER A 213 -19.12 1.47 -14.66
N ASN A 214 -18.28 0.80 -13.87
CA ASN A 214 -18.63 -0.42 -13.15
C ASN A 214 -18.99 -0.16 -11.68
N ASN A 215 -20.03 -0.81 -11.16
CA ASN A 215 -20.30 -0.87 -9.72
C ASN A 215 -19.39 -1.92 -9.07
N LEU A 216 -18.84 -1.63 -7.89
CA LEU A 216 -18.02 -2.61 -7.17
C LEU A 216 -18.91 -3.45 -6.25
N THR A 217 -18.68 -4.75 -6.20
CA THR A 217 -19.34 -5.65 -5.24
C THR A 217 -18.29 -6.43 -4.46
N PHE A 218 -18.23 -6.19 -3.15
CA PHE A 218 -17.36 -6.90 -2.23
C PHE A 218 -18.15 -7.84 -1.33
N TYR A 219 -17.56 -8.98 -1.01
CA TYR A 219 -18.05 -9.92 -0.01
C TYR A 219 -17.06 -9.89 1.15
N VAL A 220 -17.34 -9.02 2.11
CA VAL A 220 -16.49 -8.74 3.27
C VAL A 220 -16.56 -9.86 4.28
N ARG A 221 -15.40 -10.28 4.77
CA ARG A 221 -15.27 -11.28 5.83
C ARG A 221 -14.67 -10.68 7.10
N GLU A 222 -14.84 -11.40 8.20
CA GLU A 222 -14.13 -11.17 9.46
C GLU A 222 -12.60 -11.18 9.20
N ALA A 223 -11.86 -10.28 9.85
CA ALA A 223 -10.43 -10.07 9.63
C ALA A 223 -9.66 -9.63 10.90
N THR A 224 -10.20 -9.92 12.09
CA THR A 224 -9.60 -9.58 13.38
C THR A 224 -8.26 -10.30 13.57
N ALA A 225 -8.17 -11.55 13.10
CA ALA A 225 -6.91 -12.30 13.14
C ALA A 225 -5.81 -11.58 12.34
N GLU A 226 -6.13 -11.08 11.14
CA GLU A 226 -5.21 -10.31 10.30
C GLU A 226 -4.74 -9.02 10.99
N LEU A 227 -5.63 -8.30 11.67
CA LEU A 227 -5.25 -7.12 12.45
C LEU A 227 -4.25 -7.49 13.55
N GLY A 228 -4.46 -8.61 14.25
CA GLY A 228 -3.50 -9.14 15.22
C GLY A 228 -2.13 -9.46 14.60
N TYR A 229 -2.11 -10.07 13.41
CA TYR A 229 -0.86 -10.34 12.69
C TYR A 229 -0.15 -9.06 12.25
N ILE A 230 -0.90 -8.06 11.78
CA ILE A 230 -0.35 -6.76 11.40
C ILE A 230 0.31 -6.10 12.62
N PHE A 231 -0.33 -6.11 13.78
CA PHE A 231 0.25 -5.59 15.02
C PHE A 231 1.53 -6.32 15.41
N LYS A 232 1.51 -7.65 15.39
CA LYS A 232 2.71 -8.46 15.69
C LYS A 232 3.86 -8.11 14.74
N PHE A 233 3.57 -7.96 13.44
CA PHE A 233 4.56 -7.56 12.44
C PHE A 233 5.17 -6.19 12.77
N TRP A 234 4.35 -5.20 13.14
CA TRP A 234 4.85 -3.86 13.45
C TRP A 234 5.63 -3.80 14.77
N ILE A 235 5.26 -4.59 15.77
CA ILE A 235 6.07 -4.75 16.99
C ILE A 235 7.44 -5.31 16.64
N GLU A 236 7.50 -6.35 15.81
CA GLU A 236 8.77 -6.93 15.36
C GLU A 236 9.59 -5.92 14.53
N TYR A 237 8.92 -5.18 13.63
CA TYR A 237 9.53 -4.14 12.82
C TYR A 237 10.16 -3.04 13.69
N PHE A 238 9.44 -2.49 14.66
CA PHE A 238 9.98 -1.43 15.52
C PHE A 238 11.01 -1.93 16.52
N SER A 239 10.93 -3.21 16.92
CA SER A 239 11.93 -3.84 17.80
C SER A 239 13.24 -4.14 17.06
N ASN A 240 13.17 -4.50 15.78
CA ASN A 240 14.35 -4.83 14.98
C ASN A 240 14.26 -4.21 13.57
N PRO A 241 14.29 -2.88 13.44
CA PRO A 241 14.04 -2.21 12.17
C PRO A 241 15.12 -2.50 11.13
N TYR A 242 16.35 -2.79 11.57
CA TYR A 242 17.47 -3.12 10.68
C TYR A 242 17.28 -4.46 9.97
N LYS A 243 16.64 -5.46 10.61
CA LYS A 243 16.22 -6.71 9.94
C LYS A 243 15.31 -6.45 8.74
N TYR A 244 14.53 -5.37 8.80
CA TYR A 244 13.62 -4.94 7.73
C TYR A 244 14.21 -3.87 6.81
N GLY A 245 15.52 -3.63 6.89
CA GLY A 245 16.24 -2.77 5.97
C GLY A 245 16.17 -1.27 6.30
N PHE A 246 15.71 -0.89 7.50
CA PHE A 246 15.77 0.49 7.96
C PHE A 246 17.22 1.00 8.02
N ARG A 247 17.45 2.21 7.51
CA ARG A 247 18.76 2.88 7.48
C ARG A 247 18.62 4.33 7.89
N LYS A 248 19.37 4.75 8.93
CA LYS A 248 19.34 6.13 9.44
C LYS A 248 19.86 7.16 8.42
N ASN A 249 20.79 6.79 7.55
CA ASN A 249 21.36 7.73 6.57
C ASN A 249 20.61 7.74 5.23
N ASP A 250 19.34 7.34 5.23
CA ASP A 250 18.54 7.11 4.03
C ASP A 250 17.15 7.72 4.22
N ALA A 251 16.90 8.84 3.53
CA ALA A 251 15.65 9.58 3.63
C ALA A 251 14.44 8.70 3.27
N PHE A 252 14.62 7.76 2.34
CA PHE A 252 13.58 6.79 1.99
C PHE A 252 13.19 5.91 3.18
N SER A 253 14.18 5.32 3.85
CA SER A 253 13.96 4.46 5.01
C SER A 253 13.31 5.21 6.18
N ILE A 254 13.72 6.47 6.40
CA ILE A 254 13.12 7.31 7.45
C ILE A 254 11.69 7.71 7.10
N LYS A 255 11.44 8.09 5.84
CA LYS A 255 10.09 8.40 5.36
C LYS A 255 9.16 7.20 5.53
N GLN A 256 9.60 6.00 5.16
CA GLN A 256 8.84 4.77 5.35
C GLN A 256 8.52 4.55 6.84
N PHE A 257 9.50 4.70 7.74
CA PHE A 257 9.29 4.61 9.18
C PHE A 257 8.23 5.61 9.67
N ILE A 258 8.30 6.87 9.23
CA ILE A 258 7.34 7.92 9.58
C ILE A 258 5.93 7.57 9.09
N GLN A 259 5.79 7.09 7.86
CA GLN A 259 4.50 6.67 7.32
C GLN A 259 3.90 5.50 8.10
N SER A 260 4.73 4.55 8.54
CA SER A 260 4.31 3.47 9.44
C SER A 260 3.79 4.02 10.77
N VAL A 261 4.53 4.93 11.42
CA VAL A 261 4.09 5.58 12.67
C VAL A 261 2.75 6.28 12.49
N LEU A 262 2.56 7.01 11.38
CA LEU A 262 1.30 7.73 11.10
C LEU A 262 0.14 6.79 10.74
N LEU A 263 0.41 5.55 10.31
CA LEU A 263 -0.60 4.56 10.00
C LEU A 263 -1.07 3.80 11.26
N MET A 264 -0.20 3.59 12.25
CA MET A 264 -0.51 2.79 13.46
C MET A 264 -1.78 3.20 14.19
N PRO A 265 -2.05 4.50 14.42
CA PRO A 265 -3.30 4.91 15.06
C PRO A 265 -4.55 4.48 14.30
N THR A 266 -4.47 4.37 12.96
CA THR A 266 -5.58 3.89 12.14
C THR A 266 -5.82 2.39 12.34
N ILE A 267 -4.75 1.60 12.33
CA ILE A 267 -4.84 0.14 12.54
C ILE A 267 -5.28 -0.17 13.97
N TYR A 268 -4.77 0.57 14.96
CA TYR A 268 -5.19 0.50 16.35
C TYR A 268 -6.70 0.72 16.49
N TYR A 269 -7.21 1.82 15.94
CA TYR A 269 -8.62 2.15 16.07
C TYR A 269 -9.52 1.10 15.39
N GLN A 270 -9.09 0.58 14.23
CA GLN A 270 -9.76 -0.53 13.55
C GLN A 270 -9.81 -1.78 14.42
N PHE A 271 -8.70 -2.15 15.05
CA PHE A 271 -8.61 -3.36 15.85
C PHE A 271 -9.37 -3.26 17.17
N LYS A 272 -9.34 -2.08 17.79
CA LYS A 272 -10.10 -1.76 19.00
C LYS A 272 -11.61 -1.79 18.76
N THR A 273 -12.08 -1.13 17.71
CA THR A 273 -13.52 -0.83 17.54
C THR A 273 -14.23 -1.65 16.48
N GLY A 274 -13.50 -2.35 15.62
CA GLY A 274 -14.04 -2.99 14.41
C GLY A 274 -14.50 -2.00 13.33
N LYS A 275 -14.29 -0.69 13.51
CA LYS A 275 -14.69 0.35 12.55
C LYS A 275 -13.53 0.75 11.67
N TYR A 276 -13.73 0.72 10.36
CA TYR A 276 -12.74 1.16 9.39
C TYR A 276 -12.96 2.60 8.94
N LEU A 277 -11.93 3.43 9.04
CA LEU A 277 -12.02 4.87 8.85
C LEU A 277 -10.86 5.41 8.01
N TYR A 278 -11.07 6.61 7.45
CA TYR A 278 -9.99 7.39 6.87
C TYR A 278 -8.99 7.84 7.94
N LYS A 279 -7.69 7.76 7.62
CA LYS A 279 -6.55 8.02 8.53
C LYS A 279 -6.68 9.34 9.29
N LYS A 280 -7.14 10.40 8.62
CA LYS A 280 -7.32 11.73 9.21
C LYS A 280 -8.27 11.70 10.42
N TYR A 281 -9.35 10.95 10.33
CA TYR A 281 -10.32 10.80 11.42
C TYR A 281 -9.80 9.85 12.50
N ALA A 282 -9.18 8.74 12.10
CA ALA A 282 -8.65 7.77 13.05
C ALA A 282 -7.54 8.35 13.94
N LEU A 283 -6.67 9.22 13.41
CA LEU A 283 -5.65 9.92 14.20
C LEU A 283 -6.27 10.78 15.32
N LYS A 284 -7.33 11.53 15.01
CA LYS A 284 -8.03 12.37 15.99
C LYS A 284 -8.67 11.52 17.09
N LEU A 285 -9.30 10.41 16.71
CA LEU A 285 -10.01 9.52 17.64
C LEU A 285 -9.04 8.71 18.51
N ALA A 286 -7.94 8.21 17.94
CA ALA A 286 -6.94 7.45 18.69
C ALA A 286 -6.16 8.32 19.68
N LYS A 287 -5.96 9.61 19.39
CA LYS A 287 -5.17 10.52 20.24
C LYS A 287 -5.69 10.60 21.67
N SER A 288 -7.01 10.57 21.90
CA SER A 288 -7.60 10.68 23.24
C SER A 288 -7.26 9.50 24.16
N ASP A 289 -6.80 8.39 23.60
CA ASP A 289 -6.47 7.20 24.39
C ASP A 289 -5.07 7.27 25.01
N PHE A 290 -4.21 8.19 24.56
CA PHE A 290 -2.79 8.23 24.95
C PHE A 290 -2.42 9.55 25.61
N ASP A 291 -1.50 9.49 26.58
CA ASP A 291 -0.91 10.69 27.15
C ASP A 291 -0.03 11.42 26.12
N VAL A 292 0.26 12.69 26.41
CA VAL A 292 1.03 13.58 25.53
C VAL A 292 2.44 13.03 25.22
N LYS A 293 3.09 12.40 26.19
CA LYS A 293 4.45 11.88 26.03
C LYS A 293 4.45 10.69 25.07
N THR A 294 3.54 9.75 25.27
CA THR A 294 3.36 8.57 24.40
C THR A 294 2.97 8.99 22.98
N TRP A 295 2.05 9.95 22.84
CA TRP A 295 1.59 10.42 21.53
C TRP A 295 2.62 11.29 20.78
N SER A 296 3.64 11.80 21.47
CA SER A 296 4.61 12.77 20.90
C SER A 296 5.30 12.28 19.61
N ILE A 297 5.48 10.97 19.43
CA ILE A 297 6.09 10.41 18.22
C ILE A 297 5.22 10.62 16.97
N VAL A 298 3.89 10.61 17.10
CA VAL A 298 2.94 10.89 16.01
C VAL A 298 2.97 12.38 15.65
N GLU A 299 3.12 13.25 16.65
CA GLU A 299 3.25 14.70 16.43
C GLU A 299 4.58 15.04 15.73
N LYS A 300 5.69 14.44 16.17
CA LYS A 300 6.99 14.58 15.48
C LYS A 300 6.92 14.09 14.05
N ALA A 301 6.33 12.92 13.80
CA ALA A 301 6.12 12.36 12.47
C ALA A 301 5.29 13.30 11.58
N SER A 302 4.23 13.90 12.13
CA SER A 302 3.39 14.88 11.44
C SER A 302 4.17 16.17 11.12
N LYS A 303 5.01 16.63 12.05
CA LYS A 303 5.91 17.78 11.85
C LYS A 303 6.94 17.52 10.76
N VAL A 304 7.49 16.32 10.67
CA VAL A 304 8.40 15.95 9.57
C VAL A 304 7.68 16.07 8.22
N ARG A 305 6.46 15.51 8.11
CA ARG A 305 5.65 15.58 6.89
C ARG A 305 5.45 17.01 6.39
N GLN A 306 5.30 17.98 7.28
CA GLN A 306 5.09 19.38 6.93
C GLN A 306 6.39 20.13 6.59
N ASN A 307 7.53 19.75 7.17
CA ASN A 307 8.75 20.56 7.14
C ASN A 307 9.89 19.98 6.29
N CYS A 308 9.88 18.68 6.00
CA CYS A 308 10.94 17.98 5.27
C CYS A 308 10.52 17.66 3.83
N LEU A 309 10.27 18.70 3.04
CA LEU A 309 9.84 18.56 1.65
C LEU A 309 10.98 18.08 0.75
N PHE A 310 10.65 17.13 -0.11
CA PHE A 310 11.52 16.59 -1.16
C PHE A 310 11.40 17.42 -2.42
N LYS A 311 12.56 17.75 -2.99
CA LYS A 311 12.67 18.33 -4.33
C LYS A 311 13.53 17.43 -5.19
N SER A 312 13.06 17.19 -6.40
CA SER A 312 13.87 16.50 -7.40
C SER A 312 14.99 17.41 -7.88
N TYR A 313 16.22 16.90 -7.91
CA TYR A 313 17.37 17.59 -8.51
C TYR A 313 17.35 17.60 -10.04
N TYR A 314 16.48 16.80 -10.66
CA TYR A 314 16.50 16.57 -12.11
C TYR A 314 15.28 17.20 -12.78
N PRO A 315 15.47 17.80 -13.98
CA PRO A 315 14.37 18.31 -14.78
C PRO A 315 13.28 17.27 -15.00
N TYR A 316 12.02 17.73 -15.02
CA TYR A 316 10.84 16.87 -15.17
C TYR A 316 10.92 15.95 -16.39
N TRP A 317 11.31 16.51 -17.55
CA TRP A 317 11.36 15.77 -18.81
C TRP A 317 12.35 14.61 -18.75
N LEU A 318 13.53 14.81 -18.14
CA LEU A 318 14.56 13.78 -18.01
C LEU A 318 14.07 12.63 -17.14
N ARG A 319 13.45 12.95 -15.99
CA ARG A 319 12.84 11.94 -15.12
C ARG A 319 11.76 11.14 -15.85
N LYS A 320 10.90 11.82 -16.60
CA LYS A 320 9.84 11.17 -17.38
C LYS A 320 10.43 10.20 -18.42
N ILE A 321 11.45 10.63 -19.17
CA ILE A 321 12.11 9.77 -20.16
C ILE A 321 12.76 8.56 -19.50
N VAL A 322 13.55 8.75 -18.45
CA VAL A 322 14.21 7.64 -17.73
C VAL A 322 13.18 6.66 -17.16
N GLY A 323 12.08 7.15 -16.60
CA GLY A 323 11.03 6.29 -16.06
C GLY A 323 10.31 5.47 -17.13
N LEU A 324 9.89 6.11 -18.23
CA LEU A 324 9.09 5.47 -19.28
C LEU A 324 9.92 4.56 -20.19
N TYR A 325 11.14 4.96 -20.56
CA TYR A 325 11.94 4.25 -21.56
C TYR A 325 13.03 3.36 -20.98
N CYS A 326 13.51 3.64 -19.76
CA CYS A 326 14.47 2.77 -19.08
C CYS A 326 13.73 1.89 -18.06
N HIS A 327 13.61 2.35 -16.82
CA HIS A 327 12.89 1.65 -15.77
C HIS A 327 12.57 2.62 -14.60
N PRO A 328 11.33 2.68 -14.08
CA PRO A 328 10.95 3.63 -13.01
C PRO A 328 11.79 3.51 -11.74
N ALA A 329 12.23 2.29 -11.43
CA ALA A 329 13.18 2.01 -10.36
C ALA A 329 14.49 2.82 -10.40
N LEU A 330 14.96 3.20 -11.58
CA LEU A 330 16.18 3.99 -11.73
C LEU A 330 15.97 5.39 -11.15
N LEU A 331 14.80 6.00 -11.37
CA LEU A 331 14.44 7.27 -10.74
C LEU A 331 14.53 7.17 -9.23
N HIS A 332 13.95 6.12 -8.67
CA HIS A 332 13.97 5.89 -7.24
C HIS A 332 15.39 5.70 -6.69
N LEU A 333 16.25 4.94 -7.38
CA LEU A 333 17.63 4.72 -6.96
C LEU A 333 18.46 5.99 -7.01
N ILE A 334 18.28 6.79 -8.07
CA ILE A 334 18.94 8.08 -8.24
C ILE A 334 18.54 8.99 -7.07
N HIS A 335 17.24 9.17 -6.82
CA HIS A 335 16.76 10.04 -5.75
C HIS A 335 17.23 9.63 -4.36
N ARG A 336 17.18 8.33 -4.06
CA ARG A 336 17.66 7.79 -2.78
C ARG A 336 19.14 8.10 -2.52
N LYS A 337 19.97 8.14 -3.56
CA LYS A 337 21.42 8.39 -3.43
C LYS A 337 21.74 9.84 -3.08
N PHE A 338 20.97 10.78 -3.61
CA PHE A 338 21.30 12.22 -3.53
C PHE A 338 20.61 12.96 -2.38
N ASP A 339 19.62 12.35 -1.70
CA ASP A 339 18.81 13.04 -0.69
C ASP A 339 19.29 12.85 0.77
N ARG A 340 20.60 12.94 1.00
CA ARG A 340 21.17 12.73 2.35
C ARG A 340 20.80 13.85 3.34
N ASN A 341 20.65 15.07 2.86
CA ASN A 341 20.36 16.22 3.72
C ASN A 341 18.96 16.13 4.35
N ASN A 342 17.97 15.63 3.61
CA ASN A 342 16.63 15.43 4.19
C ASN A 342 16.62 14.34 5.25
N ALA A 343 17.39 13.25 5.07
CA ALA A 343 17.51 12.20 6.10
C ALA A 343 17.92 12.79 7.46
N GLN A 344 18.95 13.63 7.47
CA GLN A 344 19.42 14.27 8.70
C GLN A 344 18.37 15.20 9.31
N ARG A 345 17.70 16.03 8.49
CA ARG A 345 16.63 16.93 8.96
C ARG A 345 15.48 16.17 9.61
N MET A 346 15.07 15.04 9.04
CA MET A 346 14.02 14.19 9.61
C MET A 346 14.46 13.60 10.94
N LEU A 347 15.69 13.07 11.03
CA LEU A 347 16.22 12.53 12.28
C LEU A 347 16.29 13.59 13.38
N THR A 348 16.67 14.82 13.04
CA THR A 348 16.68 15.93 14.00
C THR A 348 15.29 16.18 14.59
N ILE A 349 14.22 16.16 13.78
CA ILE A 349 12.85 16.35 14.28
C ILE A 349 12.34 15.13 15.05
N MET A 350 12.62 13.91 14.57
CA MET A 350 12.17 12.67 15.21
C MET A 350 12.90 12.40 16.53
N GLY A 351 14.15 12.85 16.64
CA GLY A 351 15.01 12.65 17.80
C GLY A 351 15.67 11.26 17.83
N PRO A 352 16.68 11.08 18.70
CA PRO A 352 17.48 9.86 18.77
C PRO A 352 16.68 8.63 19.23
N ASN A 353 15.60 8.84 20.00
CA ASN A 353 14.79 7.79 20.60
C ASN A 353 13.60 7.33 19.75
N MET A 354 13.47 7.81 18.51
CA MET A 354 12.25 7.60 17.70
C MET A 354 11.81 6.14 17.57
N LEU A 355 12.75 5.18 17.53
CA LEU A 355 12.44 3.74 17.44
C LEU A 355 11.82 3.23 18.75
N ASN A 356 12.38 3.63 19.89
CA ASN A 356 11.87 3.27 21.21
C ASN A 356 10.51 3.96 21.48
N ASP A 357 10.36 5.21 21.07
CA ASP A 357 9.11 5.96 21.19
C ASP A 357 8.00 5.27 20.37
N ALA A 358 8.29 4.86 19.13
CA ALA A 358 7.34 4.12 18.27
C ALA A 358 7.01 2.72 18.83
N LEU A 359 8.01 2.00 19.35
CA LEU A 359 7.80 0.70 20.00
C LEU A 359 6.95 0.83 21.27
N GLY A 360 7.17 1.89 22.05
CA GLY A 360 6.38 2.21 23.24
C GLY A 360 4.92 2.48 22.88
N LEU A 361 4.68 3.31 21.86
CA LEU A 361 3.33 3.61 21.37
C LEU A 361 2.58 2.32 20.95
N ILE A 362 3.19 1.46 20.14
CA ILE A 362 2.50 0.26 19.65
C ILE A 362 2.24 -0.78 20.76
N LYS A 363 3.10 -0.86 21.78
CA LYS A 363 2.88 -1.74 22.93
C LYS A 363 1.68 -1.26 23.75
N GLN A 364 1.59 0.03 24.04
CA GLN A 364 0.43 0.60 24.72
C GLN A 364 -0.87 0.47 23.92
N MET A 365 -0.80 0.60 22.58
CA MET A 365 -1.94 0.31 21.71
C MET A 365 -2.44 -1.14 21.90
N LEU A 366 -1.52 -2.12 21.96
CA LEU A 366 -1.87 -3.52 22.14
C LEU A 366 -2.45 -3.80 23.54
N GLU A 367 -1.88 -3.19 24.59
CA GLU A 367 -2.40 -3.28 25.96
C GLU A 367 -3.85 -2.82 26.02
N LYS A 368 -4.16 -1.63 25.48
CA LYS A 368 -5.54 -1.11 25.43
C LYS A 368 -6.51 -1.97 24.63
N ILE A 369 -6.04 -2.60 23.55
CA ILE A 369 -6.88 -3.54 22.78
C ILE A 369 -7.23 -4.77 23.63
N ASN A 370 -6.31 -5.24 24.47
CA ASN A 370 -6.56 -6.38 25.34
C ASN A 370 -7.46 -6.00 26.52
N ASP A 371 -7.27 -4.82 27.11
CA ASP A 371 -8.09 -4.32 28.22
C ASP A 371 -9.57 -4.16 27.83
N ASP A 372 -9.86 -3.72 26.61
CA ASP A 372 -11.23 -3.57 26.10
C ASP A 372 -11.91 -4.91 25.76
N ARG A 373 -11.15 -6.02 25.69
CA ARG A 373 -11.62 -7.35 25.28
C ARG A 373 -11.67 -8.37 26.42
N GLY A 374 -10.99 -8.09 27.53
CA GLY A 374 -11.06 -8.85 28.77
C GLY A 374 -12.30 -8.48 29.55
#